data_AF-A0A1G1H1H2-F1
#
_entry.id   AF-A0A1G1H1H2-F1
#
_cell.length_a   1.000
_cell.length_b   1.000
_cell.length_c   1.000
_cell.angle_alpha   90.00
_cell.angle_beta   90.00
_cell.angle_gamma   90.00
#
_symmetry.space_group_name_H-M   'P 1'
#
loop_
_entity.id
_entity.type
_entity.pdbx_description
1 polymer ?
#
loop_
_entity_poly.entity_id
_entity_poly.type
_entity_poly.pdbx_seq_one_letter_code
_entity_poly.pdbx_strand_id
1 'polypeptide(L)'
;MAKYPPYVNSYGQLSKLFTEIKKASVPPKFAQDFMSSMLGLKSSSYRAMIPLLKNLGFLDQGNVPTQDYKDFRDDTKSGLVLAKRIKETYSDLFTAHEYANKLSKEELTAKIITLLGASKADPNIRCIVGTLQELFKLADFTGKHKIEIKKKQADEGVIEKIPHEPVEKLRQLGISYTINLNLPATTEVEVFNAIFKSLKEHILGE
;
A
#
# COMPACT_ATOMS: atom_id res chain seq x y z
N MET A 1 -21.58 -10.88 -23.11
CA MET A 1 -20.28 -11.40 -22.61
C MET A 1 -20.09 -10.88 -21.20
N ALA A 2 -19.74 -11.74 -20.25
CA ALA A 2 -19.40 -11.29 -18.90
C ALA A 2 -18.21 -10.32 -19.00
N LYS A 3 -18.36 -9.13 -18.41
CA LYS A 3 -17.27 -8.14 -18.36
C LYS A 3 -16.33 -8.56 -17.23
N TYR A 4 -15.27 -9.27 -17.57
CA TYR A 4 -14.26 -9.66 -16.59
C TYR A 4 -13.52 -8.43 -16.06
N PRO A 5 -13.30 -8.31 -14.74
CA PRO A 5 -12.44 -7.29 -14.21
C PRO A 5 -10.98 -7.56 -14.65
N PRO A 6 -10.10 -6.55 -14.64
CA PRO A 6 -8.72 -6.71 -15.10
C PRO A 6 -7.99 -7.85 -14.37
N TYR A 7 -7.26 -8.69 -15.09
CA TYR A 7 -6.47 -9.78 -14.52
C TYR A 7 -5.22 -10.08 -15.35
N VAL A 8 -4.31 -10.85 -14.76
CA VAL A 8 -3.13 -11.38 -15.45
C VAL A 8 -2.99 -12.88 -15.21
N ASN A 9 -2.58 -13.61 -16.24
CA ASN A 9 -2.34 -15.05 -16.13
C ASN A 9 -1.12 -15.37 -15.26
N SER A 10 -0.10 -14.50 -15.30
CA SER A 10 1.14 -14.63 -14.51
C SER A 10 1.11 -13.77 -13.26
N TYR A 11 0.05 -13.87 -12.46
CA TYR A 11 -0.15 -13.08 -11.24
C TYR A 11 1.01 -13.18 -10.23
N GLY A 12 1.69 -14.33 -10.13
CA GLY A 12 2.85 -14.49 -9.23
C GLY A 12 4.06 -13.60 -9.55
N GLN A 13 4.09 -12.98 -10.74
CA GLN A 13 5.16 -12.04 -11.11
C GLN A 13 4.84 -10.58 -10.71
N LEU A 14 3.63 -10.29 -10.23
CA LEU A 14 3.22 -8.93 -9.86
C LEU A 14 4.06 -8.36 -8.73
N SER A 15 4.33 -9.16 -7.70
CA SER A 15 5.18 -8.74 -6.57
C SER A 15 6.56 -8.28 -7.04
N LYS A 16 7.16 -9.00 -8.00
CA LYS A 16 8.44 -8.61 -8.59
C LYS A 16 8.32 -7.31 -9.40
N LEU A 17 7.28 -7.19 -10.25
CA LEU A 17 7.04 -5.97 -11.02
C LEU A 17 6.95 -4.73 -10.13
N PHE A 18 6.07 -4.76 -9.12
CA PHE A 18 5.87 -3.62 -8.21
C PHE A 18 7.12 -3.31 -7.38
N THR A 19 7.89 -4.33 -7.00
CA THR A 19 9.18 -4.13 -6.32
C THR A 19 10.20 -3.42 -7.21
N GLU A 20 10.32 -3.81 -8.48
CA GLU A 20 11.26 -3.17 -9.40
C GLU A 20 10.80 -1.77 -9.82
N ILE A 21 9.49 -1.51 -9.92
CA ILE A 21 8.93 -0.17 -10.18
C ILE A 21 9.37 0.85 -9.13
N LYS A 22 9.46 0.43 -7.85
CA LYS A 22 9.94 1.28 -6.75
C LYS A 22 11.42 1.65 -6.89
N LYS A 23 12.23 0.74 -7.43
CA LYS A 23 13.70 0.90 -7.55
C LYS A 23 14.13 1.66 -8.80
N ALA A 24 13.50 1.40 -9.94
CA ALA A 24 13.87 2.02 -11.22
C ALA A 24 13.59 3.52 -11.21
N SER A 25 14.01 4.29 -12.21
CA SER A 25 13.58 5.69 -12.41
C SER A 25 12.23 5.77 -13.13
N VAL A 26 11.54 6.93 -13.06
CA VAL A 26 10.29 7.13 -13.81
C VAL A 26 10.61 7.28 -15.30
N PRO A 27 10.13 6.37 -16.18
CA PRO A 27 10.38 6.50 -17.60
C PRO A 27 9.47 7.55 -18.25
N PRO A 28 9.85 8.12 -19.41
CA PRO A 28 8.92 8.90 -20.23
C PRO A 28 7.76 8.04 -20.76
N LYS A 29 8.03 6.76 -21.02
CA LYS A 29 7.03 5.79 -21.49
C LYS A 29 7.29 4.41 -20.89
N PHE A 30 6.30 3.85 -20.23
CA PHE A 30 6.31 2.51 -19.66
C PHE A 30 5.98 1.48 -20.76
N ALA A 31 6.96 1.16 -21.59
CA ALA A 31 6.84 0.18 -22.67
C ALA A 31 7.52 -1.17 -22.31
N GLN A 32 7.36 -2.15 -23.19
CA GLN A 32 8.02 -3.45 -23.04
C GLN A 32 9.54 -3.32 -22.96
N ASP A 33 10.12 -2.39 -23.71
CA ASP A 33 11.57 -2.15 -23.70
C ASP A 33 12.05 -1.66 -22.35
N PHE A 34 11.29 -0.79 -21.67
CA PHE A 34 11.61 -0.35 -20.31
C PHE A 34 11.55 -1.50 -19.31
N MET A 35 10.54 -2.37 -19.42
CA MET A 35 10.44 -3.55 -18.54
C MET A 35 11.62 -4.50 -18.74
N SER A 36 12.06 -4.72 -19.98
CA SER A 36 13.16 -5.65 -20.26
C SER A 36 14.54 -5.07 -19.94
N SER A 37 14.78 -3.79 -20.24
CA SER A 37 16.09 -3.15 -20.10
C SER A 37 16.34 -2.58 -18.71
N MET A 38 15.39 -1.82 -18.15
CA MET A 38 15.58 -1.10 -16.88
C MET A 38 15.13 -1.91 -15.67
N LEU A 39 14.01 -2.64 -15.79
CA LEU A 39 13.48 -3.46 -14.69
C LEU A 39 14.06 -4.89 -14.69
N GLY A 40 14.77 -5.30 -15.75
CA GLY A 40 15.30 -6.65 -15.92
C GLY A 40 14.21 -7.73 -16.07
N LEU A 41 12.98 -7.34 -16.40
CA LEU A 41 11.80 -8.19 -16.52
C LEU A 41 11.65 -8.69 -17.97
N LYS A 42 12.48 -9.68 -18.33
CA LYS A 42 12.59 -10.19 -19.71
C LYS A 42 11.49 -11.18 -20.13
N SER A 43 10.66 -11.66 -19.20
CA SER A 43 9.62 -12.64 -19.51
C SER A 43 8.49 -12.03 -20.36
N SER A 44 7.99 -12.78 -21.35
CA SER A 44 6.86 -12.38 -22.18
C SER A 44 5.58 -12.13 -21.37
N SER A 45 5.44 -12.79 -20.22
CA SER A 45 4.32 -12.63 -19.29
C SER A 45 4.11 -11.21 -18.79
N TYR A 46 5.18 -10.40 -18.68
CA TYR A 46 5.08 -9.01 -18.22
C TYR A 46 4.32 -8.11 -19.21
N ARG A 47 4.18 -8.52 -20.48
CA ARG A 47 3.40 -7.78 -21.47
C ARG A 47 1.95 -7.59 -21.03
N ALA A 48 1.35 -8.60 -20.39
CA ALA A 48 -0.01 -8.54 -19.88
C ALA A 48 -0.17 -7.59 -18.67
N MET A 49 0.94 -7.18 -18.04
CA MET A 49 0.91 -6.27 -16.90
C MET A 49 0.77 -4.80 -17.32
N ILE A 50 1.12 -4.42 -18.55
CA ILE A 50 0.89 -3.05 -19.04
C ILE A 50 -0.62 -2.73 -19.05
N PRO A 51 -1.50 -3.54 -19.67
CA PRO A 51 -2.95 -3.33 -19.57
C PRO A 51 -3.46 -3.31 -18.13
N LEU A 52 -2.92 -4.16 -17.24
CA LEU A 52 -3.32 -4.14 -15.82
C LEU A 52 -2.97 -2.81 -15.16
N LEU A 53 -1.75 -2.31 -15.34
CA LEU A 53 -1.30 -1.03 -14.80
C LEU A 53 -2.11 0.16 -15.34
N LYS A 54 -2.56 0.10 -16.60
CA LYS A 54 -3.50 1.09 -17.15
C LYS A 54 -4.86 1.06 -16.47
N ASN A 55 -5.41 -0.13 -16.23
CA ASN A 55 -6.71 -0.26 -15.56
C ASN A 55 -6.65 0.09 -14.07
N LEU A 56 -5.51 -0.15 -13.41
CA LEU A 56 -5.17 0.39 -12.09
C LEU A 56 -4.82 1.88 -12.14
N GLY A 57 -4.76 2.48 -13.33
CA GLY A 57 -4.48 3.88 -13.60
C GLY A 57 -3.13 4.39 -13.08
N PHE A 58 -2.15 3.48 -12.99
CA PHE A 58 -0.74 3.83 -12.87
C PHE A 58 -0.15 4.33 -14.20
N LEU A 59 -0.76 3.94 -15.31
CA LEU A 59 -0.38 4.37 -16.65
C LEU A 59 -1.58 5.00 -17.35
N ASP A 60 -1.33 6.00 -18.17
CA ASP A 60 -2.34 6.56 -19.07
C ASP A 60 -2.52 5.72 -20.35
N GLN A 61 -3.36 6.20 -21.27
CA GLN A 61 -3.58 5.54 -22.56
C GLN A 61 -2.31 5.48 -23.42
N GLY A 62 -1.43 6.47 -23.30
CA GLY A 62 -0.13 6.57 -23.97
C GLY A 62 1.01 5.76 -23.34
N ASN A 63 0.75 4.98 -22.29
CA ASN A 63 1.75 4.31 -21.44
C ASN A 63 2.65 5.27 -20.64
N VAL A 64 2.20 6.49 -20.37
CA VAL A 64 2.93 7.46 -19.55
C VAL A 64 2.59 7.23 -18.07
N PRO A 65 3.59 7.17 -17.17
CA PRO A 65 3.35 7.08 -15.73
C PRO A 65 2.53 8.24 -15.17
N THR A 66 1.46 7.91 -14.45
CA THR A 66 0.57 8.90 -13.79
C THR A 66 1.15 9.41 -12.47
N GLN A 67 0.46 10.35 -11.82
CA GLN A 67 0.84 10.79 -10.48
C GLN A 67 0.76 9.64 -9.46
N ASP A 68 -0.26 8.78 -9.55
CA ASP A 68 -0.37 7.59 -8.68
C ASP A 68 0.83 6.66 -8.84
N TYR A 69 1.42 6.55 -10.04
CA TYR A 69 2.65 5.77 -10.24
C TYR A 69 3.84 6.40 -9.52
N LYS A 70 3.94 7.74 -9.55
CA LYS A 70 5.02 8.45 -8.83
C LYS A 70 4.86 8.29 -7.33
N ASP A 71 3.63 8.44 -6.83
CA ASP A 71 3.32 8.29 -5.41
C ASP A 71 3.49 6.84 -4.94
N PHE A 72 3.25 5.86 -5.81
CA PHE A 72 3.49 4.45 -5.49
C PHE A 72 4.97 4.12 -5.24
N ARG A 73 5.89 4.88 -5.83
CA ARG A 73 7.33 4.67 -5.62
C ARG A 73 7.80 5.13 -4.25
N ASP A 74 7.07 6.04 -3.61
CA ASP A 74 7.31 6.43 -2.24
C ASP A 74 6.86 5.28 -1.33
N ASP A 75 7.82 4.65 -0.64
CA ASP A 75 7.54 3.50 0.23
C ASP A 75 6.48 3.82 1.29
N THR A 76 6.41 5.07 1.76
CA THR A 76 5.45 5.51 2.79
C THR A 76 4.01 5.58 2.28
N LYS A 77 3.82 5.80 0.97
CA LYS A 77 2.50 5.96 0.32
C LYS A 77 2.12 4.77 -0.53
N SER A 78 3.10 3.94 -0.90
CA SER A 78 2.96 2.85 -1.87
C SER A 78 1.76 1.93 -1.61
N GLY A 79 1.63 1.42 -0.39
CA GLY A 79 0.52 0.54 -0.01
C GLY A 79 -0.84 1.23 -0.09
N LEU A 80 -0.93 2.48 0.38
CA LEU A 80 -2.17 3.26 0.41
C LEU A 80 -2.64 3.63 -1.00
N VAL A 81 -1.72 4.08 -1.85
CA VAL A 81 -2.01 4.40 -3.25
C VAL A 81 -2.52 3.15 -3.97
N LEU A 82 -1.82 2.02 -3.81
CA LEU A 82 -2.26 0.77 -4.42
C LEU A 82 -3.63 0.31 -3.92
N ALA A 83 -3.89 0.39 -2.62
CA ALA A 83 -5.19 0.06 -2.05
C ALA A 83 -6.33 0.92 -2.61
N LYS A 84 -6.09 2.24 -2.74
CA LYS A 84 -7.02 3.17 -3.37
C LYS A 84 -7.33 2.76 -4.81
N ARG A 85 -6.29 2.53 -5.62
CA ARG A 85 -6.47 2.13 -7.03
C ARG A 85 -7.17 0.79 -7.17
N ILE A 86 -6.88 -0.19 -6.29
CA ILE A 86 -7.60 -1.47 -6.27
C ILE A 86 -9.10 -1.26 -5.98
N LYS A 87 -9.46 -0.43 -4.99
CA LYS A 87 -10.87 -0.14 -4.69
C LYS A 87 -11.59 0.51 -5.86
N GLU A 88 -10.92 1.41 -6.58
CA GLU A 88 -11.48 2.08 -7.76
C GLU A 88 -11.64 1.13 -8.95
N THR A 89 -10.61 0.33 -9.27
CA THR A 89 -10.63 -0.60 -10.41
C THR A 89 -11.59 -1.77 -10.19
N TYR A 90 -11.72 -2.25 -8.96
CA TYR A 90 -12.60 -3.36 -8.59
C TYR A 90 -13.78 -2.87 -7.75
N SER A 91 -14.35 -1.71 -8.09
CA SER A 91 -15.44 -1.06 -7.35
C SER A 91 -16.65 -1.97 -7.13
N ASP A 92 -17.03 -2.76 -8.13
CA ASP A 92 -18.16 -3.71 -8.03
C ASP A 92 -17.94 -4.75 -6.92
N LEU A 93 -16.69 -5.22 -6.75
CA LEU A 93 -16.33 -6.17 -5.71
C LEU A 93 -16.44 -5.55 -4.32
N PHE A 94 -15.90 -4.34 -4.14
CA PHE A 94 -15.91 -3.65 -2.85
C PHE A 94 -17.30 -3.10 -2.49
N THR A 95 -18.13 -2.79 -3.49
CA THR A 95 -19.55 -2.44 -3.30
C THR A 95 -20.33 -3.64 -2.77
N ALA A 96 -20.03 -4.83 -3.30
CA ALA A 96 -20.70 -6.04 -2.87
C ALA A 96 -20.15 -6.63 -1.55
N HIS A 97 -18.91 -6.28 -1.18
CA HIS A 97 -18.30 -6.68 0.08
C HIS A 97 -17.20 -5.68 0.49
N GLU A 98 -17.50 -4.85 1.50
CA GLU A 98 -16.63 -3.74 1.94
C GLU A 98 -15.20 -4.19 2.29
N TYR A 99 -15.07 -5.36 2.92
CA TYR A 99 -13.79 -5.93 3.35
C TYR A 99 -13.32 -7.07 2.44
N ALA A 100 -13.52 -6.95 1.12
CA ALA A 100 -13.15 -8.00 0.17
C ALA A 100 -11.67 -8.41 0.24
N ASN A 101 -10.81 -7.49 0.69
CA ASN A 101 -9.38 -7.73 0.92
C ASN A 101 -9.07 -8.66 2.10
N LYS A 102 -10.03 -8.95 2.99
CA LYS A 102 -9.87 -9.86 4.13
C LYS A 102 -10.45 -11.25 3.89
N LEU A 103 -11.12 -11.46 2.76
CA LEU A 103 -11.74 -12.74 2.42
C LEU A 103 -10.68 -13.82 2.17
N SER A 104 -11.02 -15.06 2.53
CA SER A 104 -10.26 -16.23 2.11
C SER A 104 -10.30 -16.40 0.59
N LYS A 105 -9.40 -17.22 0.04
CA LYS A 105 -9.37 -17.52 -1.39
C LYS A 105 -10.70 -18.09 -1.90
N GLU A 106 -11.31 -18.96 -1.11
CA GLU A 106 -12.53 -19.69 -1.46
C GLU A 106 -13.74 -18.74 -1.47
N GLU A 107 -13.87 -17.91 -0.44
CA GLU A 107 -14.91 -16.88 -0.34
C GLU A 107 -14.78 -15.84 -1.46
N LEU A 108 -13.56 -15.37 -1.73
CA LEU A 108 -13.29 -14.44 -2.82
C LEU A 108 -13.66 -15.05 -4.18
N THR A 109 -13.36 -16.33 -4.39
CA THR A 109 -13.73 -17.07 -5.61
C THR A 109 -15.24 -17.16 -5.76
N ALA A 110 -15.95 -17.56 -4.70
CA ALA A 110 -17.41 -17.62 -4.69
C ALA A 110 -18.04 -16.25 -4.99
N LYS A 111 -17.52 -15.18 -4.38
CA LYS A 111 -18.01 -13.82 -4.60
C LYS A 111 -17.81 -13.35 -6.03
N ILE A 112 -16.63 -13.59 -6.62
CA ILE A 112 -16.34 -13.26 -8.02
C ILE A 112 -17.27 -14.04 -8.95
N ILE A 113 -17.52 -15.32 -8.70
CA ILE A 113 -18.49 -16.13 -9.47
C ILE A 113 -19.89 -15.50 -9.43
N THR A 114 -20.37 -15.16 -8.24
CA THR A 114 -21.68 -14.53 -8.05
C THR A 114 -21.77 -13.17 -8.75
N LEU A 115 -20.72 -12.35 -8.67
CA LEU A 115 -20.69 -11.02 -9.29
C LEU A 115 -20.67 -11.08 -10.82
N LEU A 116 -19.92 -12.02 -11.40
CA LEU A 116 -19.81 -12.14 -12.85
C LEU A 116 -20.94 -12.96 -13.47
N GLY A 117 -21.75 -13.66 -12.67
CA GLY A 117 -22.71 -14.65 -13.16
C GLY A 117 -22.02 -15.77 -13.97
N ALA A 118 -20.74 -16.04 -13.68
CA ALA A 118 -19.91 -16.96 -14.45
C ALA A 118 -20.08 -18.41 -13.98
N SER A 119 -19.71 -19.37 -14.83
CA SER A 119 -19.67 -20.78 -14.43
C SER A 119 -18.52 -21.03 -13.46
N LYS A 120 -18.73 -21.91 -12.47
CA LYS A 120 -17.69 -22.36 -11.53
C LYS A 120 -16.45 -22.93 -12.23
N ALA A 121 -16.59 -23.45 -13.45
CA ALA A 121 -15.52 -24.06 -14.24
C ALA A 121 -14.74 -23.05 -15.11
N ASP A 122 -15.01 -21.75 -15.03
CA ASP A 122 -14.33 -20.76 -15.87
C ASP A 122 -12.85 -20.56 -15.42
N PRO A 123 -11.87 -20.87 -16.28
CA PRO A 123 -10.45 -20.76 -15.96
C PRO A 123 -10.00 -19.32 -15.66
N ASN A 124 -10.72 -18.31 -16.13
CA ASN A 124 -10.38 -16.90 -15.91
C ASN A 124 -10.60 -16.48 -14.45
N ILE A 125 -11.56 -17.10 -13.75
CA ILE A 125 -11.83 -16.80 -12.33
C ILE A 125 -10.58 -17.04 -11.50
N ARG A 126 -9.87 -18.15 -11.75
CA ARG A 126 -8.62 -18.46 -11.05
C ARG A 126 -7.58 -17.37 -11.24
N CYS A 127 -7.46 -16.82 -12.44
CA CYS A 127 -6.50 -15.76 -12.75
C CYS A 127 -6.90 -14.42 -12.11
N ILE A 128 -8.20 -14.10 -12.08
CA ILE A 128 -8.75 -12.91 -11.40
C ILE A 128 -8.48 -12.97 -9.90
N VAL A 129 -8.86 -14.08 -9.26
CA VAL A 129 -8.65 -14.30 -7.82
C VAL A 129 -7.16 -14.26 -7.49
N GLY A 130 -6.32 -14.94 -8.29
CA GLY A 130 -4.87 -14.90 -8.11
C GLY A 130 -4.28 -13.49 -8.25
N THR A 131 -4.74 -12.71 -9.22
CA THR A 131 -4.33 -11.31 -9.40
C THR A 131 -4.72 -10.46 -8.19
N LEU A 132 -5.97 -10.54 -7.74
CA LEU A 132 -6.47 -9.80 -6.58
C LEU A 132 -5.71 -10.16 -5.30
N GLN A 133 -5.43 -11.44 -5.06
CA GLN A 133 -4.68 -11.86 -3.89
C GLN A 133 -3.26 -11.30 -3.85
N GLU A 134 -2.56 -11.31 -4.99
CA GLU A 134 -1.22 -10.71 -5.07
C GLU A 134 -1.27 -9.19 -4.89
N LEU A 135 -2.28 -8.52 -5.45
CA LEU A 135 -2.49 -7.08 -5.25
C LEU A 135 -2.82 -6.76 -3.78
N PHE A 136 -3.65 -7.57 -3.11
CA PHE A 136 -4.02 -7.37 -1.72
C PHE A 136 -2.82 -7.50 -0.77
N LYS A 137 -1.87 -8.40 -1.06
CA LYS A 137 -0.64 -8.56 -0.26
C LYS A 137 0.27 -7.33 -0.33
N LEU A 138 0.24 -6.60 -1.44
CA LEU A 138 1.10 -5.43 -1.68
C LEU A 138 0.46 -4.12 -1.19
N ALA A 139 -0.86 -4.12 -1.02
CA ALA A 139 -1.66 -2.95 -0.71
C ALA A 139 -1.91 -2.81 0.79
N ASP A 140 -1.96 -1.56 1.26
CA ASP A 140 -2.30 -1.24 2.65
C ASP A 140 -3.72 -0.64 2.71
N PHE A 141 -4.66 -1.47 3.16
CA PHE A 141 -6.06 -1.08 3.33
C PHE A 141 -6.37 -0.49 4.71
N THR A 142 -5.39 -0.43 5.62
CA THR A 142 -5.64 -0.05 7.01
C THR A 142 -5.76 1.47 7.19
N GLY A 143 -5.35 2.26 6.20
CA GLY A 143 -5.42 3.73 6.24
C GLY A 143 -4.55 4.36 7.33
N LYS A 144 -3.84 3.55 8.12
CA LYS A 144 -2.91 3.98 9.15
C LYS A 144 -1.55 4.04 8.50
N HIS A 145 -0.94 5.22 8.45
CA HIS A 145 0.44 5.39 8.00
C HIS A 145 1.34 4.50 8.86
N LYS A 146 1.62 3.28 8.40
CA LYS A 146 2.65 2.45 9.01
C LYS A 146 3.96 2.95 8.43
N ILE A 147 4.57 3.90 9.15
CA ILE A 147 5.96 4.28 8.92
C ILE A 147 6.79 3.04 9.30
N GLU A 148 6.88 2.07 8.41
CA GLU A 148 7.87 1.02 8.53
C GLU A 148 9.21 1.62 8.11
N ILE A 149 9.91 2.15 9.11
CA ILE A 149 11.34 2.40 9.03
C ILE A 149 11.97 1.05 8.65
N LYS A 150 12.29 0.87 7.37
CA LYS A 150 13.14 -0.23 6.92
C LYS A 150 14.42 -0.14 7.73
N LYS A 151 14.57 -1.01 8.74
CA LYS A 151 15.86 -1.30 9.37
C LYS A 151 16.76 -1.85 8.27
N LYS A 152 17.48 -0.93 7.63
CA LYS A 152 18.62 -1.24 6.78
C LYS A 152 19.67 -1.83 7.73
N GLN A 153 19.91 -3.12 7.60
CA GLN A 153 21.10 -3.76 8.17
C GLN A 153 22.30 -2.95 7.67
N ALA A 154 22.96 -2.27 8.59
CA ALA A 154 24.25 -1.65 8.41
C ALA A 154 25.10 -2.14 9.59
N ASP A 155 26.31 -2.55 9.22
CA ASP A 155 27.34 -3.15 10.05
C ASP A 155 27.64 -2.43 11.36
N GLU A 156 28.15 -3.27 12.26
CA GLU A 156 28.83 -3.03 13.54
C GLU A 156 29.34 -1.60 13.79
N GLY A 157 28.81 -1.00 14.86
CA GLY A 157 29.31 0.23 15.47
C GLY A 157 28.73 0.39 16.87
N VAL A 158 29.57 0.16 17.87
CA VAL A 158 29.31 0.15 19.33
C VAL A 158 28.42 1.31 19.81
N ILE A 159 27.31 1.00 20.49
CA ILE A 159 26.62 1.95 21.39
C ILE A 159 26.16 1.19 22.65
N GLU A 160 26.53 1.75 23.80
CA GLU A 160 26.31 1.23 25.15
C GLU A 160 24.85 0.96 25.49
N LYS A 161 24.65 -0.13 26.25
CA LYS A 161 23.38 -0.51 26.85
C LYS A 161 23.02 0.47 27.97
N ILE A 162 21.89 1.18 27.82
CA ILE A 162 21.14 1.68 28.96
C ILE A 162 19.89 0.79 29.11
N PRO A 163 19.65 0.15 30.27
CA PRO A 163 18.43 -0.61 30.51
C PRO A 163 17.26 0.37 30.67
N HIS A 164 16.18 0.18 29.90
CA HIS A 164 14.89 0.73 30.26
C HIS A 164 13.99 -0.43 30.67
N GLU A 165 13.61 -0.42 31.94
CA GLU A 165 12.64 -1.32 32.55
C GLU A 165 11.26 -1.18 31.88
N PRO A 166 10.44 -2.25 31.88
CA PRO A 166 9.11 -2.21 31.32
C PRO A 166 8.16 -1.53 32.31
N VAL A 167 7.71 -0.31 32.00
CA VAL A 167 6.66 0.35 32.78
C VAL A 167 5.35 -0.42 32.59
N GLU A 168 4.83 -0.89 33.71
CA GLU A 168 3.63 -1.69 33.84
C GLU A 168 2.37 -0.99 33.32
N LYS A 169 1.41 -1.85 32.95
CA LYS A 169 0.02 -1.55 32.64
C LYS A 169 -0.59 -0.53 33.61
N LEU A 170 -1.12 0.55 33.06
CA LEU A 170 -2.34 1.18 33.57
C LEU A 170 -3.45 1.06 32.51
N ARG A 171 -4.38 0.15 32.78
CA ARG A 171 -5.72 0.18 32.21
C ARG A 171 -6.48 1.30 32.92
N GLN A 172 -6.57 2.48 32.32
CA GLN A 172 -7.64 3.43 32.58
C GLN A 172 -8.09 4.02 31.24
N LEU A 173 -9.41 4.12 31.11
CA LEU A 173 -10.20 4.57 29.96
C LEU A 173 -9.39 5.32 28.86
N GLY A 174 -9.24 4.65 27.70
CA GLY A 174 -8.51 5.19 26.56
C GLY A 174 -9.27 6.34 25.89
N ILE A 175 -9.05 7.55 26.37
CA ILE A 175 -9.45 8.77 25.67
C ILE A 175 -8.24 9.22 24.84
N SER A 176 -8.38 9.14 23.52
CA SER A 176 -7.37 9.62 22.58
C SER A 176 -7.62 11.10 22.31
N TYR A 177 -6.83 11.99 22.90
CA TYR A 177 -6.92 13.42 22.64
C TYR A 177 -6.03 13.82 21.45
N THR A 178 -6.59 14.60 20.53
CA THR A 178 -5.82 15.28 19.46
C THR A 178 -5.77 16.77 19.79
N ILE A 179 -4.60 17.27 20.15
CA ILE A 179 -4.39 18.67 20.54
C ILE A 179 -3.65 19.38 19.41
N ASN A 180 -4.28 20.40 18.82
CA ASN A 180 -3.65 21.29 17.85
C ASN A 180 -3.14 22.53 18.57
N LEU A 181 -1.82 22.68 18.63
CA LEU A 181 -1.17 23.81 19.31
C LEU A 181 -0.65 24.81 18.26
N ASN A 182 -1.04 26.09 18.38
CA ASN A 182 -0.43 27.15 17.60
C ASN A 182 0.72 27.77 18.40
N LEU A 183 1.96 27.52 17.97
CA LEU A 183 3.13 28.03 18.65
C LEU A 183 3.34 29.51 18.30
N PRO A 184 3.65 30.38 19.28
CA PRO A 184 4.00 31.77 19.00
C PRO A 184 5.31 31.84 18.20
N ALA A 185 5.45 32.88 17.38
CA ALA A 185 6.65 33.13 16.57
C ALA A 185 7.80 33.70 17.41
N THR A 186 8.11 33.06 18.53
CA THR A 186 9.21 33.40 19.44
C THR A 186 10.37 32.44 19.23
N THR A 187 11.61 32.92 19.30
CA THR A 187 12.83 32.10 19.18
C THR A 187 13.40 31.65 20.52
N GLU A 188 12.74 32.02 21.63
CA GLU A 188 13.22 31.71 22.98
C GLU A 188 12.84 30.30 23.42
N VAL A 189 13.88 29.48 23.61
CA VAL A 189 13.74 28.05 23.96
C VAL A 189 13.09 27.84 25.32
N GLU A 190 13.27 28.77 26.26
CA GLU A 190 12.67 28.69 27.60
C GLU A 190 11.14 28.77 27.57
N VAL A 191 10.57 29.55 26.65
CA VAL A 191 9.12 29.69 26.46
C VAL A 191 8.52 28.37 25.95
N PHE A 192 9.17 27.71 24.99
CA PHE A 192 8.74 26.40 24.52
C PHE A 192 8.80 25.35 25.63
N ASN A 193 9.89 25.33 26.40
CA ASN A 193 10.06 24.38 27.50
C ASN A 193 9.02 24.59 28.61
N ALA A 194 8.65 25.83 28.92
CA ALA A 194 7.57 26.13 29.86
C ALA A 194 6.22 25.60 29.34
N ILE A 195 5.90 25.83 28.06
CA ILE A 195 4.64 25.36 27.44
C ILE A 195 4.56 23.82 27.51
N PHE A 196 5.61 23.11 27.12
CA PHE A 196 5.60 21.64 27.13
C PHE A 196 5.62 21.05 28.54
N LYS A 197 6.29 21.70 29.49
CA LYS A 197 6.29 21.28 30.90
C LYS A 197 4.90 21.42 31.51
N SER A 198 4.22 22.54 31.30
CA SER A 198 2.84 22.74 31.77
C SER A 198 1.84 21.77 31.13
N LEU A 199 1.99 21.46 29.84
CA LEU A 199 1.15 20.45 29.17
C LEU A 199 1.35 19.06 29.79
N LYS A 200 2.58 18.68 30.11
CA LYS A 200 2.88 17.40 30.75
C LYS A 200 2.30 17.32 32.16
N GLU A 201 2.46 18.36 32.96
CA GLU A 201 1.97 18.39 34.35
C GLU A 201 0.44 18.36 34.44
N HIS A 202 -0.26 19.04 33.52
CA HIS A 202 -1.73 19.18 33.61
C HIS A 202 -2.55 18.22 32.74
N ILE A 203 -1.97 17.57 31.73
CA ILE A 203 -2.72 16.68 30.81
C ILE A 203 -2.31 15.21 30.99
N LEU A 204 -1.08 14.94 31.43
CA LEU A 204 -0.54 13.58 31.59
C LEU A 204 -0.32 13.20 33.07
N GLY A 205 -0.60 14.13 34.00
CA GLY A 205 -0.28 14.01 35.42
C GLY A 205 -1.44 13.79 36.38
N GLU A 206 -2.69 13.66 35.89
CA GLU A 206 -3.81 13.10 36.65
C GLU A 206 -3.98 11.61 36.36
#